data_AF-A0A535H2G0-F1
#
_entry.id   AF-A0A535H2G0-F1
#
_cell.length_a   1.000
_cell.length_b   1.000
_cell.length_c   1.000
_cell.angle_alpha   90.00
_cell.angle_beta   90.00
_cell.angle_gamma   90.00
#
_symmetry.space_group_name_H-M   'P 1'
#
loop_
_entity.id
_entity.type
_entity.pdbx_description
1 polymer ?
#
loop_
_entity_poly.entity_id
_entity_poly.type
_entity_poly.pdbx_seq_one_letter_code
_entity_poly.pdbx_strand_id
1 'polypeptide(L)'
;MPLDFTLTPEQEEIKALAHEFAEKEIRPVAPHYDETEEFPWPVLKKAHEVGLTPVAVMPEVYGGGGLDVISNMLIAEELHWGCAGIAVAITGTGLA
;
A
#
# COMPACT_ATOMS: atom_id res chain seq x y z
N MET A 1 -12.59 -5.91 28.56
CA MET A 1 -11.21 -5.59 28.13
C MET A 1 -11.09 -4.09 28.03
N PRO A 2 -10.01 -3.48 28.53
CA PRO A 2 -9.73 -2.07 28.25
C PRO A 2 -9.51 -1.89 26.75
N LEU A 3 -9.84 -0.69 26.26
CA LEU A 3 -9.62 -0.29 24.87
C LEU A 3 -8.12 -0.05 24.67
N ASP A 4 -7.54 -0.72 23.68
CA ASP A 4 -6.12 -0.62 23.32
C ASP A 4 -6.02 -0.21 21.84
N PHE A 5 -5.18 0.78 21.57
CA PHE A 5 -4.95 1.36 20.24
C PHE A 5 -3.51 1.20 19.78
N THR A 6 -2.69 0.47 20.54
CA THR A 6 -1.32 0.19 20.14
C THR A 6 -1.31 -0.78 18.95
N LEU A 7 -0.44 -0.53 17.98
CA LEU A 7 -0.23 -1.45 16.88
C LEU A 7 0.53 -2.68 17.38
N THR A 8 0.22 -3.82 16.79
CA THR A 8 1.03 -5.02 17.00
C THR A 8 2.42 -4.84 16.34
N PRO A 9 3.44 -5.60 16.75
CA PRO A 9 4.75 -5.55 16.10
C PRO A 9 4.68 -5.81 14.59
N GLU A 10 3.84 -6.74 14.15
CA GLU A 10 3.61 -7.03 12.74
C GLU A 10 2.99 -5.84 11.99
N GLN A 11 2.01 -5.16 12.59
CA GLN A 11 1.43 -3.94 12.02
C GLN A 11 2.44 -2.80 11.91
N GLU A 12 3.33 -2.63 12.89
CA GLU A 12 4.42 -1.65 12.82
C GLU A 12 5.41 -1.97 11.69
N GLU A 13 5.74 -3.25 11.49
CA GLU A 13 6.60 -3.69 10.39
C GLU A 13 5.96 -3.45 9.01
N ILE A 14 4.66 -3.75 8.87
CA ILE A 14 3.89 -3.48 7.65
C ILE A 14 3.84 -1.99 7.35
N LYS A 15 3.58 -1.17 8.37
CA LYS A 15 3.58 0.30 8.23
C LYS A 15 4.95 0.81 7.78
N ALA A 16 6.03 0.35 8.41
CA ALA A 16 7.39 0.74 8.05
C ALA A 16 7.74 0.37 6.60
N LEU A 17 7.37 -0.85 6.17
CA LEU A 17 7.56 -1.30 4.79
C LEU A 17 6.80 -0.42 3.79
N ALA A 18 5.54 -0.13 4.07
CA ALA A 18 4.72 0.72 3.20
C ALA A 18 5.26 2.15 3.13
N HIS A 19 5.74 2.71 4.25
CA HIS A 19 6.36 4.03 4.30
C HIS A 19 7.64 4.09 3.48
N GLU A 20 8.51 3.08 3.63
CA GLU A 20 9.75 2.99 2.86
C GLU A 20 9.47 2.92 1.35
N PHE A 21 8.46 2.15 0.94
CA PHE A 21 8.03 2.11 -0.46
C PHE A 21 7.50 3.46 -0.93
N ALA A 22 6.66 4.12 -0.13
CA ALA A 22 6.12 5.43 -0.47
C ALA A 22 7.22 6.50 -0.62
N GLU A 23 8.20 6.50 0.27
CA GLU A 23 9.34 7.42 0.25
C GLU A 23 10.25 7.19 -0.97
N LYS A 24 10.57 5.93 -1.27
CA LYS A 24 11.58 5.60 -2.29
C LYS A 24 11.02 5.44 -3.69
N GLU A 25 9.78 4.96 -3.83
CA GLU A 25 9.22 4.53 -5.11
C GLU A 25 8.04 5.37 -5.59
N ILE A 26 7.31 6.04 -4.69
CA ILE A 26 6.16 6.88 -5.05
C ILE A 26 6.53 8.36 -5.07
N ARG A 27 7.01 8.89 -3.94
CA ARG A 27 7.21 10.34 -3.75
C ARG A 27 8.15 10.98 -4.79
N PRO A 28 9.28 10.37 -5.20
CA PRO A 28 10.21 11.00 -6.14
C PRO A 28 9.64 11.15 -7.54
N VAL A 29 8.69 10.29 -7.93
CA VAL A 29 8.09 10.27 -9.27
C VAL A 29 6.71 10.93 -9.32
N ALA A 30 6.13 11.26 -8.17
CA ALA A 30 4.79 11.81 -8.06
C ALA A 30 4.57 13.09 -8.89
N PRO A 31 5.46 14.11 -8.88
CA PRO A 31 5.26 15.32 -9.69
C PRO A 31 5.23 15.04 -11.20
N HIS A 32 6.06 14.08 -11.66
CA HIS A 32 6.09 13.70 -13.06
C HIS A 32 4.75 13.10 -13.50
N TYR A 33 4.23 12.12 -12.75
CA TYR A 33 2.96 11.47 -13.10
C TYR A 33 1.74 12.39 -12.91
N ASP A 34 1.82 13.38 -12.02
CA ASP A 34 0.79 14.42 -11.89
C ASP A 34 0.78 15.34 -13.13
N GLU A 35 1.96 15.76 -13.60
CA GLU A 35 2.07 16.65 -14.77
C GLU A 35 1.78 15.94 -16.11
N THR A 36 2.18 14.68 -16.27
CA THR A 36 2.06 13.96 -17.55
C THR A 36 0.78 13.16 -17.70
N GLU A 37 0.07 12.91 -16.59
CA GLU A 37 -1.11 12.02 -16.52
C GLU A 37 -0.84 10.60 -17.04
N GLU A 38 0.44 10.18 -17.12
CA GLU A 38 0.80 8.83 -17.53
C GLU A 38 0.48 7.82 -16.43
N PHE A 39 0.11 6.60 -16.82
CA PHE A 39 -0.18 5.56 -15.84
C PHE A 39 1.14 4.98 -15.26
N PRO A 40 1.33 4.96 -13.93
CA PRO A 40 2.61 4.64 -13.28
C PRO A 40 2.88 3.12 -13.20
N TRP A 41 2.84 2.42 -14.33
CA TRP A 41 3.08 0.98 -14.44
C TRP A 41 4.33 0.48 -13.72
N PRO A 42 5.50 1.16 -13.78
CA PRO A 42 6.69 0.71 -13.07
C PRO A 42 6.48 0.65 -11.55
N VAL A 43 5.78 1.63 -10.98
CA VAL A 43 5.51 1.70 -9.54
C VAL A 43 4.53 0.60 -9.13
N LEU A 44 3.46 0.39 -9.91
CA LEU A 44 2.49 -0.67 -9.61
C LEU A 44 3.10 -2.07 -9.64
N LYS A 45 3.98 -2.34 -10.60
CA LYS A 45 4.67 -3.65 -10.69
C LYS A 45 5.56 -3.88 -9.46
N LYS A 46 6.31 -2.87 -9.05
CA LYS A 46 7.11 -2.96 -7.81
C LYS A 46 6.23 -3.16 -6.59
N ALA A 47 5.13 -2.40 -6.45
CA ALA A 47 4.19 -2.55 -5.35
C ALA A 47 3.63 -3.98 -5.27
N HIS A 48 3.35 -4.60 -6.41
CA HIS A 48 2.92 -6.00 -6.49
C HIS A 48 4.01 -6.98 -6.04
N GLU A 49 5.25 -6.80 -6.50
CA GLU A 49 6.40 -7.65 -6.14
C GLU A 49 6.68 -7.64 -4.63
N VAL A 50 6.47 -6.50 -3.96
CA VAL A 50 6.68 -6.37 -2.50
C VAL A 50 5.41 -6.65 -1.68
N GLY A 51 4.30 -7.04 -2.32
CA GLY A 51 3.07 -7.41 -1.63
C GLY A 51 2.25 -6.23 -1.09
N LEU A 52 2.45 -5.00 -1.56
CA LEU A 52 1.71 -3.80 -1.15
C LEU A 52 0.47 -3.53 -2.03
N THR A 53 -0.15 -4.59 -2.53
CA THR A 53 -1.38 -4.51 -3.35
C THR A 53 -2.56 -5.12 -2.59
N PRO A 54 -3.81 -4.94 -3.05
CA PRO A 54 -4.98 -5.57 -2.41
C PRO A 54 -4.91 -7.09 -2.25
N VAL A 55 -4.00 -7.78 -2.95
CA VAL A 55 -3.69 -9.20 -2.71
C VAL A 55 -3.24 -9.47 -1.27
N ALA A 56 -2.66 -8.49 -0.58
CA ALA A 56 -2.21 -8.63 0.80
C ALA A 56 -3.34 -8.99 1.78
N VAL A 57 -4.57 -8.50 1.55
CA VAL A 57 -5.74 -8.82 2.38
C VAL A 57 -6.57 -9.98 1.86
N MET A 58 -6.31 -10.45 0.64
CA MET A 58 -7.06 -11.58 0.10
C MET A 58 -6.82 -12.84 0.94
N PRO A 59 -7.84 -13.70 1.11
CA PRO A 59 -7.67 -14.95 1.83
C PRO A 59 -6.55 -15.81 1.25
N GLU A 60 -5.76 -16.44 2.12
CA GLU A 60 -4.65 -17.31 1.72
C GLU A 60 -5.10 -18.47 0.82
N VAL A 61 -6.34 -18.95 0.96
CA VAL A 61 -6.93 -20.00 0.10
C VAL A 61 -7.00 -19.61 -1.38
N TYR A 62 -6.90 -18.32 -1.68
CA TYR A 62 -6.85 -17.76 -3.04
C TYR A 62 -5.44 -17.27 -3.43
N GLY A 63 -4.42 -17.54 -2.61
CA GLY A 63 -3.06 -17.08 -2.82
C GLY A 63 -2.80 -15.63 -2.36
N GLY A 64 -3.68 -15.09 -1.51
CA GLY A 64 -3.50 -13.77 -0.88
C GLY A 64 -2.65 -13.81 0.39
N GLY A 65 -2.38 -12.64 0.96
CA GLY A 65 -1.53 -12.47 2.15
C GLY A 65 -2.26 -12.63 3.49
N GLY A 66 -3.59 -12.72 3.51
CA GLY A 66 -4.37 -12.93 4.73
C GLY A 66 -4.29 -11.79 5.77
N LEU A 67 -3.78 -10.62 5.39
CA LEU A 67 -3.64 -9.49 6.31
C LEU A 67 -4.99 -8.99 6.83
N ASP A 68 -4.98 -8.53 8.07
CA ASP A 68 -6.14 -7.91 8.69
C ASP A 68 -6.45 -6.52 8.12
N VAL A 69 -7.66 -6.02 8.41
CA VAL A 69 -8.13 -4.74 7.87
C VAL A 69 -7.32 -3.55 8.40
N ILE A 70 -6.83 -3.57 9.64
CA ILE A 70 -5.99 -2.50 10.19
C ILE A 70 -4.67 -2.46 9.45
N SER A 71 -4.03 -3.62 9.23
CA SER A 71 -2.82 -3.73 8.41
C SER A 71 -3.01 -3.16 7.00
N ASN A 72 -4.16 -3.41 6.37
CA ASN A 72 -4.51 -2.81 5.08
C ASN A 72 -4.65 -1.30 5.12
N MET A 73 -5.26 -0.76 6.19
CA MET A 73 -5.41 0.69 6.35
C MET A 73 -4.06 1.37 6.57
N LEU A 74 -3.13 0.72 7.28
CA LEU A 74 -1.75 1.22 7.43
C LEU A 74 -1.02 1.25 6.09
N ILE A 75 -1.12 0.20 5.28
CA ILE A 75 -0.57 0.19 3.91
C ILE A 75 -1.18 1.35 3.12
N ALA A 76 -2.50 1.48 3.12
CA ALA A 76 -3.17 2.54 2.38
C ALA A 76 -2.71 3.93 2.83
N GLU A 77 -2.69 4.22 4.13
CA GLU A 77 -2.25 5.50 4.69
C GLU A 77 -0.85 5.89 4.20
N GLU A 78 0.10 4.97 4.30
CA GLU A 78 1.49 5.23 3.92
C GLU A 78 1.67 5.40 2.41
N LEU A 79 0.98 4.60 1.58
CA LEU A 79 1.02 4.80 0.12
C LEU A 79 0.43 6.17 -0.28
N HIS A 80 -0.66 6.59 0.36
CA HIS A 80 -1.29 7.89 0.11
C HIS A 80 -0.43 9.07 0.60
N TRP A 81 0.38 8.87 1.65
CA TRP A 81 1.40 9.84 2.04
C TRP A 81 2.40 10.09 0.91
N GLY A 82 2.77 9.06 0.14
CA GLY A 82 3.60 9.18 -1.05
C GLY A 82 2.94 10.03 -2.13
N CYS A 83 1.81 9.56 -2.67
CA CYS A 83 0.97 10.28 -3.63
C CYS A 83 -0.42 9.63 -3.72
N ALA A 84 -1.48 10.42 -3.51
CA ALA A 84 -2.84 9.93 -3.56
C ALA A 84 -3.22 9.31 -4.92
N GLY A 85 -2.82 9.92 -6.04
CA GLY A 85 -3.16 9.41 -7.38
C GLY A 85 -2.54 8.03 -7.65
N ILE A 86 -1.24 7.87 -7.35
CA ILE A 86 -0.53 6.60 -7.51
C ILE A 86 -1.07 5.55 -6.52
N ALA A 87 -1.34 5.93 -5.28
CA ALA A 87 -1.91 5.04 -4.27
C ALA A 87 -3.29 4.49 -4.66
N VAL A 88 -4.15 5.34 -5.26
CA VAL A 88 -5.44 4.91 -5.81
C VAL A 88 -5.24 3.94 -6.97
N ALA A 89 -4.25 4.15 -7.84
CA ALA A 89 -3.96 3.22 -8.93
C ALA A 89 -3.53 1.83 -8.41
N ILE A 90 -2.80 1.76 -7.30
CA ILE A 90 -2.39 0.50 -6.65
C ILE A 90 -3.59 -0.17 -5.98
N THR A 91 -4.30 0.57 -5.12
CA THR A 91 -5.36 0.04 -4.26
C THR A 91 -6.69 -0.18 -4.98
N GLY A 92 -6.93 0.52 -6.09
CA GLY A 92 -8.17 0.47 -6.86
C GLY A 92 -8.50 -0.90 -7.43
N THR A 93 -7.51 -1.78 -7.59
CA THR A 93 -7.73 -3.17 -8.02
C THR A 93 -8.56 -3.99 -7.03
N GLY A 94 -8.66 -3.56 -5.77
CA GLY A 94 -9.47 -4.20 -4.73
C GLY A 94 -10.93 -3.72 -4.65
N LEU A 95 -11.35 -2.80 -5.54
CA LEU A 95 -12.72 -2.26 -5.55
C LEU A 95 -13.72 -3.10 -6.36
N ALA A 96 -13.26 -4.15 -7.05
CA ALA A 96 -14.05 -5.01 -7.94
C ALA A 96 -14.58 -6.27 -7.24
#